data_AF-A0A0J6WF12-F1
#
_entry.id   AF-A0A0J6WF12-F1
#
_cell.length_a   1.000
_cell.length_b   1.000
_cell.length_c   1.000
_cell.angle_alpha   90.00
_cell.angle_beta   90.00
_cell.angle_gamma   90.00
#
_symmetry.space_group_name_H-M   'P 1'
#
loop_
_entity.id
_entity.type
_entity.pdbx_description
1 polymer ?
#
loop_
_entity_poly.entity_id
_entity_poly.type
_entity_poly.pdbx_seq_one_letter_code
_entity_poly.pdbx_strand_id
1 'polypeptide(L)' 'MSLHQPLSTNDIRTAIREISSRAELARREGRTADARELDERVRHYRDELGYRP' A
#
# COMPACT_ATOMS: atom_id res chain seq x y z
N MET A 1 22.07 6.71 7.14
CA MET A 1 21.71 7.23 5.80
C MET A 1 21.07 6.10 5.01
N SER A 2 19.82 6.33 4.62
CA SER A 2 19.03 5.73 3.54
C SER A 2 19.25 4.23 3.22
N LEU A 3 18.47 3.38 3.86
CA LEU A 3 18.19 2.00 3.42
C LEU A 3 17.40 2.05 2.11
N HIS A 4 18.05 2.40 1.01
CA HIS A 4 17.52 2.18 -0.33
C HIS A 4 17.85 0.74 -0.75
N GLN A 5 17.37 -0.23 0.04
CA GLN A 5 17.30 -1.61 -0.44
C GLN A 5 16.24 -1.63 -1.55
N PRO A 6 16.48 -2.29 -2.69
CA PRO A 6 15.45 -2.44 -3.71
C PRO A 6 14.24 -3.05 -3.01
N LEU A 7 13.08 -2.38 -3.04
CA LEU A 7 11.85 -2.87 -2.41
C LEU A 7 11.68 -4.33 -2.83
N SER A 8 11.94 -5.26 -1.91
CA SER A 8 11.74 -6.66 -2.22
C SER A 8 10.24 -6.88 -2.31
N THR A 9 9.85 -7.94 -3.01
CA THR A 9 8.46 -8.40 -3.08
C THR A 9 7.82 -8.47 -1.69
N ASN A 10 8.63 -8.78 -0.67
CA ASN A 10 8.23 -8.81 0.74
C ASN A 10 8.00 -7.42 1.36
N ASP A 11 8.83 -6.42 1.02
CA ASP A 11 8.62 -5.02 1.44
C ASP A 11 7.36 -4.45 0.80
N ILE A 12 7.12 -4.73 -0.48
CA ILE A 12 5.90 -4.29 -1.17
C ILE A 12 4.65 -4.89 -0.51
N ARG A 13 4.69 -6.17 -0.15
CA ARG A 13 3.60 -6.82 0.61
C ARG A 13 3.40 -6.21 1.99
N THR A 14 4.48 -5.87 2.69
CA THR A 14 4.43 -5.18 3.98
C THR A 14 3.78 -3.80 3.83
N ALA A 15 4.24 -3.02 2.85
CA ALA A 15 3.69 -1.71 2.54
C ALA A 15 2.19 -1.78 2.18
N ILE A 16 1.78 -2.76 1.37
CA ILE A 16 0.35 -2.99 1.06
C ILE A 16 -0.45 -3.23 2.34
N ARG A 17 0.06 -4.06 3.26
CA ARG A 17 -0.63 -4.37 4.51
C ARG A 17 -0.78 -3.15 5.41
N GLU A 18 0.27 -2.34 5.53
CA GLU A 18 0.24 -1.09 6.31
C GLU A 18 -0.71 -0.06 5.72
N ILE A 19 -0.67 0.14 4.40
CA ILE A 19 -1.56 1.06 3.68
C ILE A 19 -3.02 0.60 3.79
N SER A 20 -3.28 -0.71 3.67
CA SER A 20 -4.63 -1.27 3.81
C SER A 20 -5.21 -1.05 5.21
N SER A 21 -4.38 -1.19 6.25
CA SER A 21 -4.79 -0.91 7.63
C SER A 21 -5.16 0.56 7.81
N ARG A 22 -4.36 1.48 7.24
CA ARG A 22 -4.66 2.92 7.24
C ARG A 22 -5.94 3.24 6.44
N ALA A 23 -6.16 2.58 5.31
CA ALA A 23 -7.38 2.76 4.51
C ALA A 23 -8.61 2.34 5.30
N GLU A 24 -8.54 1.21 6.03
CA GLU A 24 -9.63 0.76 6.88
C GLU A 24 -9.89 1.74 8.04
N LEU A 25 -8.85 2.26 8.68
CA LEU A 25 -8.99 3.28 9.71
C LEU A 25 -9.65 4.55 9.15
N ALA A 26 -9.20 5.03 7.99
CA ALA A 26 -9.79 6.18 7.32
C ALA A 26 -11.27 5.95 6.97
N ARG A 27 -11.64 4.74 6.53
CA ARG A 27 -13.06 4.35 6.33
C ARG A 27 -13.86 4.43 7.63
N ARG A 28 -13.31 3.91 8.74
CA ARG A 28 -13.96 3.93 10.06
C ARG A 28 -14.15 5.35 10.59
N GLU A 29 -13.22 6.26 10.31
CA GLU A 29 -13.30 7.67 10.69
C GLU A 29 -14.13 8.52 9.73
N GLY A 30 -14.71 7.93 8.67
CA GLY A 30 -15.49 8.67 7.67
C GLY A 30 -14.64 9.47 6.68
N ARG A 31 -13.31 9.32 6.71
CA ARG A 31 -12.36 9.92 5.76
C ARG A 31 -12.30 9.12 4.46
N THR A 32 -13.41 9.10 3.73
CA THR A 32 -13.55 8.28 2.51
C THR A 32 -12.59 8.69 1.39
N ALA A 33 -12.20 9.97 1.32
CA ALA A 33 -11.21 10.47 0.36
C ALA A 33 -9.82 9.87 0.62
N ASP A 34 -9.34 9.92 1.86
CA ASP A 34 -8.08 9.28 2.27
C ASP A 34 -8.13 7.77 2.02
N ALA A 35 -9.24 7.12 2.39
CA ALA A 35 -9.40 5.69 2.16
C ALA A 35 -9.29 5.33 0.67
N ARG A 36 -9.87 6.15 -0.22
CA ARG A 36 -9.84 5.93 -1.66
C ARG A 36 -8.42 6.08 -2.22
N GLU A 37 -7.69 7.11 -1.82
CA GLU A 37 -6.30 7.31 -2.26
C GLU A 37 -5.40 6.16 -1.79
N LEU A 38 -5.59 5.69 -0.55
CA LEU A 38 -4.84 4.56 0.00
C LEU A 38 -5.17 3.26 -0.73
N ASP A 39 -6.43 3.03 -1.10
CA ASP A 39 -6.87 1.85 -1.87
C ASP A 39 -6.27 1.87 -3.30
N GLU A 40 -6.25 3.04 -3.95
CA GLU A 40 -5.59 3.23 -5.26
C GLU A 40 -4.08 2.94 -5.18
N ARG A 41 -3.40 3.39 -4.13
CA ARG A 41 -1.98 3.07 -3.89
C ARG A 41 -1.75 1.57 -3.67
N VAL A 42 -2.59 0.91 -2.89
CA VAL A 42 -2.53 -0.56 -2.72
C VAL A 42 -2.66 -1.27 -4.07
N ARG A 43 -3.59 -0.81 -4.90
CA ARG A 43 -3.82 -1.39 -6.22
C ARG A 43 -2.60 -1.25 -7.13
N HIS A 44 -1.96 -0.08 -7.12
CA HIS A 44 -0.69 0.14 -7.83
C HIS A 44 0.40 -0.83 -7.36
N TYR A 45 0.62 -0.96 -6.05
CA TYR A 45 1.61 -1.92 -5.52
C TYR A 45 1.30 -3.38 -5.85
N ARG A 46 0.02 -3.76 -5.93
CA ARG A 46 -0.39 -5.12 -6.34
C ARG A 46 -0.16 -5.36 -7.83
N ASP A 47 -0.33 -4.34 -8.66
CA ASP A 47 -0.03 -4.40 -10.08
C ASP A 47 1.47 -4.61 -10.31
N GLU A 48 2.32 -3.82 -9.63
CA GLU A 48 3.78 -3.99 -9.62
C GLU A 48 4.22 -5.41 -9.17
N LEU A 49 3.50 -6.01 -8.22
CA LEU A 49 3.72 -7.40 -7.81
C LEU A 49 3.29 -8.42 -8.87
N GLY A 50 2.24 -8.13 -9.65
CA GLY A 50 1.74 -9.02 -10.70
C GLY A 50 2.57 -8.97 -11.97
N TYR A 51 3.21 -7.83 -12.26
CA TYR A 51 4.14 -7.68 -13.38
C TYR A 51 5.50 -8.35 -13.17
N ARG A 52 5.85 -8.70 -11.92
CA ARG A 52 7.10 -9.38 -11.58
C ARG A 52 6.83 -10.89 -11.43
N PRO A 53 7.24 -11.74 -12.40
CA PRO A 53 6.95 -13.17 -12.40
C PRO A 53 7.66 -13.95 -11.28
#